data_AF-A0A1I3XR42-F1
#
_entry.id   AF-A0A1I3XR42-F1
#
_cell.length_a   1.000
_cell.length_b   1.000
_cell.length_c   1.000
_cell.angle_alpha   90.00
_cell.angle_beta   90.00
_cell.angle_gamma   90.00
#
_symmetry.space_group_name_H-M   'P 1'
#
loop_
_entity.id
_entity.type
_entity.pdbx_description
1 polymer ?
#
loop_
_entity_poly.entity_id
_entity_poly.type
_entity_poly.pdbx_seq_one_letter_code
_entity_poly.pdbx_strand_id
1 'polypeptide(L)'
;MGSLPKSIGNPRRFPFPSGVAVRGTRAPVALLAGLAAFLGTGATGPAAHAGPSGAPAAGLHIEDGRPVEADGDDFVMRGVHHAHTCHRGETQSFADIKETDADTVRVVLASGHRWSENSPEDVADVIDR
;
A
#
# COMPACT_ATOMS: atom_id res chain seq x y z
N MET A 1 -21.28 -48.26 29.80
CA MET A 1 -20.20 -47.74 30.68
C MET A 1 -18.86 -48.23 30.11
N GLY A 2 -17.86 -47.43 29.75
CA GLY A 2 -17.76 -46.00 29.56
C GLY A 2 -16.75 -45.76 28.42
N SER A 3 -17.07 -44.81 27.55
CA SER A 3 -16.20 -44.37 26.46
C SER A 3 -15.28 -43.27 27.00
N LEU A 4 -13.97 -43.43 26.83
CA LEU A 4 -12.91 -42.46 27.18
C LEU A 4 -11.89 -42.40 26.02
N PRO A 5 -11.17 -41.29 25.86
CA PRO A 5 -11.40 -40.38 24.73
C PRO A 5 -10.37 -40.50 23.59
N LYS A 6 -10.82 -40.06 22.41
CA LYS A 6 -10.01 -39.91 21.19
C LYS A 6 -8.97 -38.81 21.43
N SER A 7 -7.71 -39.22 21.51
CA SER A 7 -6.54 -38.34 21.59
C SER A 7 -6.53 -37.37 20.41
N ILE A 8 -6.66 -36.08 20.69
CA ILE A 8 -6.58 -34.99 19.73
C ILE A 8 -5.10 -34.80 19.38
N GLY A 9 -4.76 -35.04 18.12
CA GLY A 9 -3.43 -34.84 17.57
C GLY A 9 -2.96 -33.39 17.73
N ASN A 10 -1.79 -33.25 18.34
CA ASN A 10 -1.03 -32.02 18.55
C ASN A 10 -0.91 -31.17 17.26
N PRO A 11 -1.35 -29.90 17.22
CA PRO A 11 -1.10 -29.02 16.09
C PRO A 11 0.40 -28.73 16.02
N ARG A 12 1.02 -29.10 14.90
CA ARG A 12 2.42 -28.81 14.60
C ARG A 12 2.65 -27.30 14.73
N ARG A 13 3.31 -26.90 15.82
CA ARG A 13 3.89 -25.57 16.00
C ARG A 13 4.91 -25.36 14.90
N PHE A 14 4.63 -24.44 13.99
CA PHE A 14 5.64 -23.91 13.08
C PHE A 14 6.65 -23.10 13.89
N PRO A 15 7.97 -23.36 13.78
CA PRO A 15 8.97 -22.54 14.44
C PRO A 15 9.04 -21.18 13.75
N PHE A 16 8.53 -20.14 14.42
CA PHE A 16 8.86 -18.75 14.07
C PHE A 16 10.36 -18.54 14.27
N PRO A 17 11.10 -17.97 13.29
CA PRO A 17 12.48 -17.58 13.53
C PRO A 17 12.52 -16.46 14.58
N SER A 18 13.23 -16.74 15.65
CA SER A 18 13.48 -15.86 16.79
C SER A 18 14.15 -14.54 16.38
N GLY A 19 13.61 -13.43 16.91
CA GLY A 19 14.31 -12.22 17.34
C GLY A 19 15.48 -11.70 16.50
N VAL A 20 15.25 -10.61 15.77
CA VAL A 20 16.32 -9.69 15.36
C VAL A 20 16.91 -9.07 16.63
N ALA A 21 18.13 -9.48 16.98
CA ALA A 21 18.89 -8.90 18.08
C ALA A 21 19.40 -7.50 17.70
N VAL A 22 18.81 -6.46 18.29
CA VAL A 22 19.36 -5.09 18.29
C VAL A 22 20.61 -5.10 19.16
N ARG A 23 21.78 -5.15 18.52
CA ARG A 23 23.08 -5.11 19.21
C ARG A 23 23.44 -3.66 19.50
N GLY A 24 23.04 -3.17 20.67
CA GLY A 24 23.50 -1.91 21.22
C GLY A 24 25.00 -1.98 21.49
N THR A 25 25.78 -1.11 20.85
CA THR A 25 27.20 -0.93 21.16
C THR A 25 27.37 0.44 21.79
N ARG A 26 27.68 0.45 23.09
CA ARG A 26 27.98 1.65 23.87
C ARG A 26 29.29 2.27 23.37
N ALA A 27 29.30 3.59 23.30
CA ALA A 27 30.41 4.46 22.90
C ALA A 27 31.66 4.32 23.78
N PRO A 28 32.78 4.90 23.31
CA PRO A 28 33.53 5.80 24.17
C PRO A 28 33.74 7.20 23.56
N VAL A 29 33.70 8.17 24.47
CA VAL A 29 33.92 9.61 24.30
C VAL A 29 35.42 9.93 24.14
N ALA A 30 35.78 10.83 23.22
CA ALA A 30 36.98 11.69 23.25
C ALA A 30 36.78 12.82 22.22
N LEU A 31 36.20 13.98 22.58
CA LEU A 31 36.84 15.21 23.07
C LEU A 31 37.92 15.79 22.13
N LEU A 32 37.62 16.89 21.40
CA LEU A 32 38.22 18.23 21.58
C LEU A 32 37.90 19.20 20.42
N ALA A 33 37.19 20.28 20.78
CA ALA A 33 37.31 21.69 20.36
C ALA A 33 37.59 22.09 18.89
N GLY A 34 36.65 22.87 18.32
CA GLY A 34 36.87 23.72 17.14
C GLY A 34 35.73 24.71 16.93
N LEU A 35 35.78 25.84 17.63
CA LEU A 35 34.86 26.98 17.55
C LEU A 35 35.06 27.74 16.23
N ALA A 36 34.03 27.84 15.39
CA ALA A 36 33.89 28.94 14.43
C ALA A 36 32.42 29.19 14.14
N ALA A 37 31.86 30.19 14.83
CA ALA A 37 30.57 30.75 14.55
C ALA A 37 30.57 31.38 13.15
N PHE A 38 29.77 30.84 12.23
CA PHE A 38 29.31 31.59 11.05
C PHE A 38 27.86 32.01 11.30
N LEU A 39 27.75 33.07 12.09
CA LEU A 39 26.56 33.90 12.21
C LEU A 39 26.43 34.68 10.89
N GLY A 40 25.74 34.08 9.92
CA GLY A 40 25.46 34.67 8.62
C GLY A 40 23.96 34.80 8.41
N THR A 41 23.40 35.90 8.89
CA THR A 41 22.07 36.41 8.54
C THR A 41 21.92 36.51 7.01
N GLY A 42 21.06 35.68 6.43
CA GLY A 42 20.73 35.71 5.01
C GLY A 42 19.27 35.36 4.79
N ALA A 43 18.42 36.39 4.81
CA ALA A 43 17.08 36.46 4.24
C ALA A 43 16.14 35.26 4.48
N THR A 44 15.32 35.35 5.51
CA THR A 44 13.97 34.78 5.50
C THR A 44 13.17 35.49 4.40
N GLY A 45 13.35 35.09 3.14
CA GLY A 45 12.35 35.35 2.12
C GLY A 45 11.09 34.55 2.48
N PRO A 46 9.87 35.09 2.29
CA PRO A 46 8.69 34.25 2.43
C PRO A 46 8.82 33.11 1.43
N ALA A 47 8.89 31.87 1.93
CA ALA A 47 8.58 30.71 1.12
C ALA A 47 7.11 30.87 0.75
N ALA A 48 6.86 31.52 -0.38
CA ALA A 48 5.56 31.50 -1.03
C ALA A 48 5.32 30.03 -1.39
N HIS A 49 4.70 29.30 -0.48
CA HIS A 49 3.93 28.12 -0.85
C HIS A 49 2.88 28.68 -1.79
N ALA A 50 3.08 28.48 -3.09
CA ALA A 50 1.99 28.56 -4.03
C ALA A 50 0.98 27.52 -3.55
N GLY A 51 -0.03 27.98 -2.80
CA GLY A 51 -1.20 27.17 -2.52
C GLY A 51 -1.77 26.69 -3.85
N PRO A 52 -2.43 25.52 -3.90
CA PRO A 52 -2.90 24.96 -5.16
C PRO A 52 -3.83 25.97 -5.83
N SER A 53 -3.30 26.66 -6.85
CA SER A 53 -4.10 27.38 -7.83
C SER A 53 -4.52 26.36 -8.86
N GLY A 54 -5.41 25.46 -8.47
CA GLY A 54 -5.93 24.40 -9.32
C GLY A 54 -7.44 24.43 -9.26
N ALA A 55 -8.08 24.28 -10.42
CA ALA A 55 -9.47 23.86 -10.49
C ALA A 55 -9.68 22.62 -9.58
N PRO A 56 -10.89 22.39 -9.02
CA PRO A 56 -11.15 21.20 -8.21
C PRO A 56 -10.70 19.95 -8.97
N ALA A 57 -9.94 19.07 -8.30
CA ALA A 57 -9.47 17.84 -8.88
C ALA A 57 -10.69 16.99 -9.26
N ALA A 58 -10.77 16.57 -10.52
CA ALA A 58 -11.95 15.87 -11.06
C ALA A 58 -12.03 14.38 -10.63
N GLY A 59 -11.28 13.94 -9.61
CA GLY A 59 -11.16 12.55 -9.19
C GLY A 59 -10.20 12.35 -8.02
N LEU A 60 -9.71 11.10 -7.86
CA LEU A 60 -8.73 10.75 -6.82
C LEU A 60 -7.47 11.62 -6.91
N HIS A 61 -7.08 12.22 -5.79
CA HIS A 61 -5.90 13.07 -5.71
C HIS A 61 -5.24 12.97 -4.33
N ILE A 62 -4.10 13.65 -4.15
CA ILE A 62 -3.36 13.64 -2.88
C ILE A 62 -3.54 14.99 -2.18
N GLU A 63 -4.03 14.95 -0.94
CA GLU A 63 -4.13 16.10 -0.05
C GLU A 63 -3.44 15.74 1.27
N ASP A 64 -2.51 16.60 1.74
CA ASP A 64 -1.72 16.38 2.96
C ASP A 64 -1.08 14.98 3.08
N GLY A 65 -0.64 14.43 1.94
CA GLY A 65 -0.01 13.11 1.86
C GLY A 65 -0.97 11.92 1.95
N ARG A 66 -2.29 12.15 1.89
CA ARG A 66 -3.31 11.10 1.87
C ARG A 66 -4.08 11.10 0.54
N PRO A 67 -4.49 9.93 0.02
CA PRO A 67 -5.44 9.86 -1.08
C PRO A 67 -6.81 10.35 -0.63
N VAL A 68 -7.43 11.22 -1.42
CA VAL A 68 -8.77 11.77 -1.20
C VAL A 68 -9.59 11.69 -2.50
N GLU A 69 -10.90 11.54 -2.35
CA GLU A 69 -11.88 11.55 -3.45
C GLU A 69 -12.19 13.00 -3.91
N ALA A 70 -12.97 13.13 -4.98
CA ALA A 70 -13.26 14.44 -5.60
C ALA A 70 -14.10 15.36 -4.70
N ASP A 71 -14.86 14.80 -3.77
CA ASP A 71 -15.65 15.47 -2.74
C ASP A 71 -14.84 15.82 -1.48
N GLY A 72 -13.60 15.32 -1.38
CA GLY A 72 -12.69 15.57 -0.27
C GLY A 72 -12.69 14.48 0.82
N ASP A 73 -13.43 13.38 0.63
CA ASP A 73 -13.41 12.26 1.58
C ASP A 73 -12.08 11.48 1.51
N ASP A 74 -11.56 11.05 2.67
CA ASP A 74 -10.34 10.24 2.76
C ASP A 74 -10.56 8.87 2.10
N PHE A 75 -9.73 8.52 1.11
CA PHE A 75 -9.80 7.23 0.41
C PHE A 75 -8.76 6.24 0.97
N VAL A 76 -9.23 5.25 1.73
CA VAL A 76 -8.38 4.21 2.34
C VAL A 76 -8.64 2.86 1.68
N MET A 77 -7.76 2.46 0.75
CA MET A 77 -7.94 1.23 -0.03
C MET A 77 -7.95 -0.04 0.85
N ARG A 78 -9.09 -0.76 0.85
CA ARG A 78 -9.27 -2.13 1.39
C ARG A 78 -9.78 -3.02 0.27
N GLY A 79 -8.93 -3.96 -0.13
CA GLY A 79 -9.16 -4.66 -1.37
C GLY A 79 -8.35 -5.92 -1.53
N VAL A 80 -8.53 -6.53 -2.70
CA VAL A 80 -7.84 -7.74 -3.11
C VAL A 80 -7.26 -7.61 -4.51
N HIS A 81 -6.51 -8.63 -4.91
CA HIS A 81 -5.87 -8.71 -6.20
C HIS A 81 -6.57 -9.73 -7.09
N HIS A 82 -6.98 -9.34 -8.29
CA HIS A 82 -7.60 -10.22 -9.26
C HIS A 82 -6.66 -10.46 -10.45
N ALA A 83 -6.30 -11.72 -10.70
CA ALA A 83 -5.36 -12.10 -11.74
C ALA A 83 -6.02 -12.20 -13.13
N HIS A 84 -6.62 -11.11 -13.61
CA HIS A 84 -7.43 -11.05 -14.84
C HIS A 84 -6.70 -11.62 -16.06
N THR A 85 -5.45 -11.23 -16.29
CA THR A 85 -4.67 -11.72 -17.44
C THR A 85 -4.58 -13.26 -17.54
N CYS A 86 -4.60 -13.97 -16.40
CA CYS A 86 -4.59 -15.43 -16.35
C CYS A 86 -5.99 -16.05 -16.39
N HIS A 87 -7.04 -15.28 -16.08
CA HIS A 87 -8.42 -15.75 -15.88
C HIS A 87 -9.45 -14.79 -16.51
N ARG A 88 -9.25 -14.39 -17.77
CA ARG A 88 -10.05 -13.36 -18.45
C ARG A 88 -11.57 -13.64 -18.50
N GLY A 89 -11.98 -14.90 -18.39
CA GLY A 89 -13.40 -15.30 -18.36
C GLY A 89 -14.06 -15.19 -16.97
N GLU A 90 -13.30 -15.01 -15.90
CA GLU A 90 -13.79 -15.04 -14.51
C GLU A 90 -14.26 -13.66 -14.05
N THR A 91 -15.02 -12.94 -14.87
CA THR A 91 -15.47 -11.56 -14.58
C THR A 91 -16.51 -11.49 -13.46
N GLN A 92 -17.18 -12.60 -13.12
CA GLN A 92 -18.02 -12.68 -11.91
C GLN A 92 -17.21 -12.46 -10.63
N SER A 93 -15.89 -12.71 -10.66
CA SER A 93 -15.00 -12.47 -9.53
C SER A 93 -15.07 -11.03 -9.01
N PHE A 94 -15.35 -10.04 -9.87
CA PHE A 94 -15.48 -8.64 -9.43
C PHE A 94 -16.69 -8.45 -8.50
N ALA A 95 -17.82 -9.08 -8.84
CA ALA A 95 -19.00 -9.08 -7.98
C ALA A 95 -18.73 -9.84 -6.66
N ASP A 96 -18.13 -11.03 -6.75
CA ASP A 96 -17.78 -11.83 -5.56
C ASP A 96 -16.82 -11.09 -4.63
N ILE A 97 -15.87 -10.33 -5.19
CA ILE A 97 -14.95 -9.49 -4.41
C ILE A 97 -15.73 -8.35 -3.74
N LYS A 98 -16.72 -7.76 -4.41
CA LYS A 98 -17.54 -6.71 -3.81
C LYS A 98 -18.33 -7.23 -2.59
N GLU A 99 -18.78 -8.48 -2.63
CA GLU A 99 -19.44 -9.14 -1.49
C GLU A 99 -18.52 -9.30 -0.27
N THR A 100 -17.19 -9.19 -0.43
CA THR A 100 -16.23 -9.18 0.68
C THR A 100 -16.07 -7.81 1.35
N ASP A 101 -16.92 -6.83 1.01
CA ASP A 101 -16.84 -5.43 1.43
C ASP A 101 -15.56 -4.72 0.95
N ALA A 102 -14.95 -5.20 -0.14
CA ALA A 102 -13.84 -4.50 -0.77
C ALA A 102 -14.30 -3.16 -1.39
N ASP A 103 -13.49 -2.12 -1.18
CA ASP A 103 -13.63 -0.83 -1.86
C ASP A 103 -12.73 -0.75 -3.11
N THR A 104 -11.68 -1.58 -3.19
CA THR A 104 -10.68 -1.54 -4.27
C THR A 104 -10.36 -2.93 -4.82
N VAL A 105 -10.14 -3.03 -6.13
CA VAL A 105 -9.55 -4.21 -6.78
C VAL A 105 -8.32 -3.82 -7.57
N ARG A 106 -7.19 -4.50 -7.31
CA ARG A 106 -6.01 -4.41 -8.17
C ARG A 106 -6.09 -5.49 -9.25
N VAL A 107 -6.27 -5.06 -10.49
CA VAL A 107 -6.36 -5.94 -11.66
C VAL A 107 -4.98 -6.19 -12.25
N VAL A 108 -4.64 -7.47 -12.48
CA VAL A 108 -3.43 -7.83 -13.26
C VAL A 108 -3.73 -7.78 -14.74
N LEU A 109 -3.02 -6.91 -15.44
CA LEU A 109 -2.97 -6.86 -16.89
C LEU A 109 -1.60 -7.26 -17.42
N ALA A 110 -1.53 -7.62 -18.69
CA ALA A 110 -0.30 -7.88 -19.41
C ALA A 110 -0.19 -6.99 -20.65
N SER A 111 1.04 -6.56 -20.93
CA SER A 111 1.42 -5.73 -22.08
C SER A 111 1.94 -6.53 -23.27
N GLY A 112 1.78 -7.86 -23.28
CA GLY A 112 2.29 -8.71 -24.36
C GLY A 112 3.74 -9.18 -24.21
N HIS A 113 4.53 -8.61 -23.30
CA HIS A 113 5.97 -8.96 -23.19
C HIS A 113 6.21 -10.38 -22.65
N ARG A 114 5.56 -10.74 -21.54
CA ARG A 114 5.69 -12.07 -20.90
C ARG A 114 4.44 -12.92 -21.01
N TRP A 115 3.27 -12.29 -20.96
CA TRP A 115 1.96 -12.92 -21.05
C TRP A 115 1.15 -12.24 -22.16
N SER A 116 0.14 -12.93 -22.67
CA SER A 116 -0.74 -12.42 -23.73
C SER A 116 -1.35 -11.09 -23.34
N GLU A 117 -1.25 -10.10 -24.23
CA GLU A 117 -1.75 -8.75 -24.01
C GLU A 117 -3.26 -8.72 -23.76
N ASN A 118 -3.68 -7.83 -22.86
CA ASN A 118 -5.06 -7.45 -22.65
C ASN A 118 -5.39 -6.32 -23.63
N SER A 119 -6.42 -6.50 -24.48
CA SER A 119 -6.78 -5.49 -25.47
C SER A 119 -7.43 -4.26 -24.81
N PRO A 120 -7.48 -3.11 -25.48
CA PRO A 120 -8.16 -1.93 -24.95
C PRO A 120 -9.64 -2.19 -24.63
N GLU A 121 -10.31 -3.03 -25.43
CA GLU A 121 -11.71 -3.43 -25.20
C GLU A 121 -11.84 -4.27 -23.93
N ASP A 122 -10.94 -5.23 -23.72
CA ASP A 122 -10.91 -6.04 -22.49
C ASP A 122 -10.65 -5.17 -21.24
N VAL A 123 -9.81 -4.13 -21.37
CA VAL A 123 -9.59 -3.16 -20.28
C VAL A 123 -10.84 -2.33 -20.00
N ALA A 124 -11.54 -1.87 -21.04
CA ALA A 124 -12.81 -1.13 -20.88
C ALA A 124 -13.87 -2.02 -20.21
N ASP A 125 -14.01 -3.27 -20.68
CA ASP A 125 -14.95 -4.24 -20.13
C ASP A 125 -14.71 -4.56 -18.65
N VAL A 126 -13.45 -4.49 -18.19
CA VAL A 126 -13.08 -4.65 -16.78
C VAL A 126 -13.43 -3.41 -15.95
N ILE A 127 -13.27 -2.21 -16.49
CA ILE A 127 -13.60 -0.95 -15.79
C ILE A 127 -15.12 -0.84 -15.58
N ASP A 128 -15.92 -1.38 -16.50
CA ASP A 128 -17.39 -1.36 -16.43
C ASP A 128 -18.01 -2.42 -15.49
N ARG A 129 -17.20 -3.19 -14.74
CA ARG A 129 -17.68 -4.21 -13.77
C ARG A 129 -17.82 -3.65 -12.37
#